data_AF-A0A1F5CVH5-F1
#
_entry.id   AF-A0A1F5CVH5-F1
#
_cell.length_a   1.000
_cell.length_b   1.000
_cell.length_c   1.000
_cell.angle_alpha   90.00
_cell.angle_beta   90.00
_cell.angle_gamma   90.00
#
_symmetry.space_group_name_H-M   'P 1'
#
loop_
_entity.id
_entity.type
_entity.pdbx_description
1 polymer ?
#
loop_
_entity_poly.entity_id
_entity_poly.type
_entity_poly.pdbx_seq_one_letter_code
_entity_poly.pdbx_strand_id
1 'polypeptide(L)'
;MIRVAKCKYSVIVLITMIVALAFARINIAKAEDELKTFYSKDDLAGISIMIDATAETVPGGNMTVAIWINCTAAGVKVEQLNMTAYGFIGGEEETPLATLDVMENRTLAFNSTSEYNYTLTVPDDVWGATFADLHLKYFIYSSEFEYDPSFSLTIVRNIYYEQLKEDFNNLNSSFIHLNSTYWQLDANYSQLSTSYSQLNNTYSELNSTYWQLNGSFSQLNSSYWELKGTYEQLNQTYWGLKLNYTDLQGSVTDLDNTRRLAAVLGVTSVFFVVTTIYLVTRRPKEPW
;
A
#
# COMPACT_ATOMS: atom_id res chain seq x y z
N MET A 1 -14.96 3.92 -20.48
CA MET A 1 -14.65 2.47 -20.52
C MET A 1 -14.09 1.91 -19.19
N ILE A 2 -13.32 2.69 -18.41
CA ILE A 2 -12.64 2.22 -17.18
C ILE A 2 -13.59 1.99 -15.97
N ARG A 3 -14.68 2.76 -15.83
CA ARG A 3 -15.63 2.60 -14.71
C ARG A 3 -16.49 1.32 -14.78
N VAL A 4 -16.79 0.84 -15.99
CA VAL A 4 -17.58 -0.39 -16.19
C VAL A 4 -16.76 -1.64 -15.87
N ALA A 5 -15.44 -1.59 -16.11
CA ALA A 5 -14.53 -2.69 -15.79
C ALA A 5 -14.39 -2.93 -14.27
N LYS A 6 -14.31 -1.87 -13.46
CA LYS A 6 -14.25 -1.97 -11.99
C LYS A 6 -15.51 -2.57 -11.37
N CYS A 7 -16.69 -2.24 -11.93
CA CYS A 7 -17.97 -2.76 -11.45
C CYS A 7 -18.12 -4.27 -11.73
N LYS A 8 -17.64 -4.75 -12.89
CA LYS A 8 -17.66 -6.18 -13.22
C LYS A 8 -16.73 -7.00 -12.32
N TYR A 9 -15.55 -6.46 -11.99
CA TYR A 9 -14.59 -7.14 -11.12
C TYR A 9 -15.13 -7.31 -9.69
N SER A 10 -15.78 -6.27 -9.16
CA SER A 10 -16.37 -6.31 -7.80
C SER A 10 -17.50 -7.33 -7.68
N VAL A 11 -18.33 -7.49 -8.72
CA VAL A 11 -19.45 -8.45 -8.72
C VAL A 11 -18.94 -9.89 -8.82
N ILE A 12 -17.88 -10.12 -9.62
CA ILE A 12 -17.27 -11.46 -9.74
C ILE A 12 -16.66 -11.89 -8.40
N VAL A 13 -15.94 -11.00 -7.70
CA VAL A 13 -15.36 -11.30 -6.38
C VAL A 13 -16.44 -11.66 -5.34
N LEU A 14 -17.55 -10.92 -5.33
CA LEU A 14 -18.67 -11.17 -4.42
C LEU A 14 -19.33 -12.53 -4.69
N ILE A 15 -19.55 -12.87 -5.98
CA ILE A 15 -20.11 -14.17 -6.38
C ILE A 15 -19.15 -15.31 -6.01
N THR A 16 -17.84 -15.15 -6.23
CA THR A 16 -16.87 -16.18 -5.85
C THR A 16 -16.80 -16.39 -4.33
N MET A 17 -16.96 -15.33 -3.53
CA MET A 17 -16.97 -15.42 -2.06
C MET A 17 -18.25 -16.11 -1.55
N ILE A 18 -19.41 -15.80 -2.12
CA ILE A 18 -20.69 -16.45 -1.77
C ILE A 18 -20.64 -17.94 -2.15
N VAL A 19 -20.08 -18.28 -3.32
CA VAL A 19 -19.90 -19.66 -3.75
C VAL A 19 -18.91 -20.40 -2.85
N ALA A 20 -17.80 -19.76 -2.47
CA ALA A 20 -16.83 -20.34 -1.53
C ALA A 20 -17.43 -20.59 -0.14
N LEU A 21 -18.22 -19.65 0.39
CA LEU A 21 -18.95 -19.83 1.66
C LEU A 21 -20.01 -20.94 1.57
N ALA A 22 -20.67 -21.09 0.43
CA ALA A 22 -21.61 -22.19 0.20
C ALA A 22 -20.88 -23.56 0.18
N PHE A 23 -19.72 -23.65 -0.46
CA PHE A 23 -18.89 -24.86 -0.44
C PHE A 23 -18.29 -25.15 0.94
N ALA A 24 -17.91 -24.12 1.70
CA ALA A 24 -17.45 -24.27 3.08
C ALA A 24 -18.56 -24.85 3.97
N ARG A 25 -19.82 -24.42 3.80
CA ARG A 25 -20.96 -25.01 4.51
C ARG A 25 -21.29 -26.45 4.09
N ILE A 26 -21.02 -26.83 2.84
CA ILE A 26 -21.21 -28.21 2.36
C ILE A 26 -20.16 -29.16 2.95
N ASN A 27 -18.93 -28.70 3.16
CA ASN A 27 -17.86 -29.55 3.73
C ASN A 27 -18.03 -29.83 5.23
N ILE A 28 -18.72 -28.97 5.98
CA ILE A 28 -19.03 -29.22 7.40
C ILE A 28 -20.11 -30.32 7.54
N ALA A 29 -20.91 -30.57 6.50
CA ALA A 29 -22.04 -31.51 6.53
C ALA A 29 -21.69 -32.95 6.13
N LYS A 30 -20.40 -33.29 5.95
CA LYS A 30 -19.98 -34.61 5.47
C LYS A 30 -18.97 -35.30 6.39
N ALA A 31 -19.28 -35.35 7.68
CA ALA A 31 -18.83 -36.47 8.51
C ALA A 31 -19.89 -37.56 8.36
N GLU A 32 -19.72 -38.39 7.33
CA GLU A 32 -20.52 -39.58 7.11
C GLU A 32 -20.21 -40.55 8.28
N ASP A 33 -21.25 -41.09 8.93
CA ASP A 33 -21.23 -42.01 10.07
C ASP A 33 -20.44 -43.30 9.75
N GLU A 34 -19.12 -43.19 9.60
CA GLU A 34 -18.25 -44.34 9.40
C GLU A 34 -18.02 -44.99 10.76
N LEU A 35 -18.78 -46.06 11.03
CA LEU A 35 -18.52 -46.96 12.14
C LEU A 35 -17.19 -47.68 11.92
N LYS A 36 -16.32 -47.66 12.93
CA LYS A 36 -15.06 -48.39 12.95
C LYS A 36 -14.99 -49.27 14.18
N THR A 37 -14.33 -50.42 14.04
CA THR A 37 -14.05 -51.30 15.18
C THR A 37 -12.96 -50.69 16.04
N PHE A 38 -13.33 -50.33 17.26
CA PHE A 38 -12.41 -49.79 18.26
C PHE A 38 -11.95 -50.85 19.25
N TYR A 39 -12.74 -51.90 19.42
CA TYR A 39 -12.41 -53.00 20.32
C TYR A 39 -12.96 -54.32 19.79
N SER A 40 -12.15 -55.37 19.88
CA SER A 40 -12.56 -56.74 19.56
C SER A 40 -11.78 -57.74 20.39
N LYS A 41 -12.48 -58.74 20.95
CA LYS A 41 -11.92 -59.76 21.82
C LYS A 41 -12.64 -61.09 21.61
N ASP A 42 -11.94 -62.04 21.00
CA ASP A 42 -12.47 -63.36 20.62
C ASP A 42 -11.97 -64.53 21.48
N ASP A 43 -11.05 -64.27 22.40
CA ASP A 43 -10.39 -65.27 23.25
C ASP A 43 -10.91 -65.28 24.71
N LEU A 44 -12.03 -64.62 24.99
CA LEU A 44 -12.71 -64.78 26.29
C LEU A 44 -13.32 -66.18 26.40
N ALA A 45 -13.34 -66.72 27.61
CA ALA A 45 -13.91 -68.04 27.83
C ALA A 45 -15.42 -68.00 27.52
N GLY A 46 -15.87 -68.66 26.45
CA GLY A 46 -17.29 -68.83 26.15
C GLY A 46 -18.05 -67.60 25.60
N ILE A 47 -17.40 -66.45 25.43
CA ILE A 47 -17.98 -65.22 24.86
C ILE A 47 -16.96 -64.60 23.88
N SER A 48 -17.41 -63.91 22.84
CA SER A 48 -16.61 -62.88 22.15
C SER A 48 -17.36 -61.56 22.07
N ILE A 49 -16.60 -60.45 22.10
CA ILE A 49 -17.15 -59.09 22.12
C ILE A 49 -16.49 -58.27 21.03
N MET A 50 -17.29 -57.54 20.27
CA MET A 50 -16.83 -56.56 19.29
C MET A 50 -17.59 -55.26 19.52
N ILE A 51 -16.89 -54.12 19.45
CA ILE A 51 -17.45 -52.79 19.66
C ILE A 51 -17.02 -51.90 18.51
N ASP A 52 -18.00 -51.45 17.74
CA ASP A 52 -17.82 -50.43 16.71
C ASP A 52 -18.41 -49.11 17.21
N ALA A 53 -17.77 -48.00 16.85
CA ALA A 53 -18.27 -46.68 17.17
C ALA A 53 -18.04 -45.70 16.01
N THR A 54 -18.76 -44.58 16.00
CA THR A 54 -18.53 -43.49 15.03
C THR A 54 -17.08 -43.03 15.15
N ALA A 55 -16.33 -43.05 14.04
CA ALA A 55 -14.89 -42.82 14.07
C ALA A 55 -14.48 -41.42 14.55
N GLU A 56 -15.25 -40.41 14.16
CA GLU A 56 -14.99 -39.01 14.47
C GLU A 56 -16.32 -38.26 14.66
N THR A 57 -16.39 -37.40 15.65
CA THR A 57 -17.57 -36.56 15.92
C THR A 57 -17.16 -35.15 16.37
N VAL A 58 -18.14 -34.30 16.65
CA VAL A 58 -17.93 -32.93 17.11
C VAL A 58 -18.58 -32.72 18.49
N PRO A 59 -18.13 -31.74 19.28
CA PRO A 59 -18.79 -31.37 20.53
C PRO A 59 -20.26 -31.01 20.27
N GLY A 60 -21.16 -31.48 21.13
CA GLY A 60 -22.62 -31.38 20.94
C GLY A 60 -23.20 -32.33 19.89
N GLY A 61 -22.36 -33.11 19.21
CA GLY A 61 -22.75 -34.12 18.23
C GLY A 61 -23.20 -35.43 18.88
N ASN A 62 -23.80 -36.29 18.06
CA ASN A 62 -24.10 -37.66 18.46
C ASN A 62 -23.04 -38.60 17.91
N MET A 63 -22.76 -39.68 18.66
CA MET A 63 -21.98 -40.82 18.19
C MET A 63 -22.78 -42.09 18.41
N THR A 64 -22.64 -43.04 17.50
CA THR A 64 -23.26 -44.35 17.61
C THR A 64 -22.24 -45.35 18.14
N VAL A 65 -22.65 -46.22 19.06
CA VAL A 65 -21.86 -47.35 19.55
C VAL A 65 -22.67 -48.62 19.36
N ALA A 66 -22.09 -49.59 18.66
CA ALA A 66 -22.67 -50.89 18.38
C ALA A 66 -21.83 -51.97 19.09
N ILE A 67 -22.48 -52.79 19.91
CA ILE A 67 -21.85 -53.83 20.72
C ILE A 67 -22.39 -55.18 20.27
N TRP A 68 -21.53 -56.03 19.73
CA TRP A 68 -21.83 -57.42 19.40
C TRP A 68 -21.27 -58.36 20.44
N ILE A 69 -22.11 -59.28 20.91
CA ILE A 69 -21.75 -60.32 21.88
C ILE A 69 -22.09 -61.66 21.27
N ASN A 70 -21.09 -62.50 21.05
CA ASN A 70 -21.27 -63.85 20.52
C ASN A 70 -21.05 -64.88 21.64
N CYS A 71 -21.98 -65.82 21.80
CA CYS A 71 -21.89 -66.87 22.80
C CYS A 71 -21.23 -68.13 22.19
N THR A 72 -20.01 -68.42 22.62
CA THR A 72 -19.17 -69.50 22.06
C THR A 72 -19.18 -70.77 22.92
N ALA A 73 -19.82 -70.78 24.09
CA ALA A 73 -19.97 -71.95 24.96
C ALA A 73 -21.40 -72.15 25.47
N ALA A 74 -21.76 -73.39 25.79
CA ALA A 74 -23.03 -73.68 26.46
C ALA A 74 -22.96 -73.37 27.96
N GLY A 75 -24.10 -72.98 28.55
CA GLY A 75 -24.19 -72.71 29.98
C GLY A 75 -23.64 -71.35 30.43
N VAL A 76 -23.48 -70.41 29.49
CA VAL A 76 -23.05 -69.04 29.77
C VAL A 76 -24.20 -68.22 30.36
N LYS A 77 -23.98 -67.64 31.54
CA LYS A 77 -24.90 -66.71 32.20
C LYS A 77 -24.15 -65.40 32.50
N VAL A 78 -24.55 -64.32 31.84
CA VAL A 78 -24.05 -62.96 32.13
C VAL A 78 -24.80 -62.44 33.35
N GLU A 79 -24.05 -62.14 34.41
CA GLU A 79 -24.58 -61.48 35.60
C GLU A 79 -24.73 -59.99 35.33
N GLN A 80 -23.68 -59.36 34.80
CA GLN A 80 -23.65 -57.94 34.50
C GLN A 80 -22.74 -57.65 33.30
N LEU A 81 -23.20 -56.79 32.40
CA LEU A 81 -22.40 -56.18 31.36
C LEU A 81 -22.82 -54.71 31.24
N ASN A 82 -21.92 -53.83 31.64
CA ASN A 82 -22.07 -52.39 31.51
C ASN A 82 -20.84 -51.79 30.81
N MET A 83 -21.03 -50.65 30.18
CA MET A 83 -19.96 -49.87 29.55
C MET A 83 -20.09 -48.41 29.97
N THR A 84 -19.00 -47.84 30.48
CA THR A 84 -18.93 -46.41 30.81
C THR A 84 -18.04 -45.72 29.80
N ALA A 85 -18.65 -44.87 28.95
CA ALA A 85 -17.91 -44.01 28.05
C ALA A 85 -17.60 -42.67 28.73
N TYR A 86 -16.37 -42.18 28.58
CA TYR A 86 -15.92 -40.92 29.15
C TYR A 86 -15.00 -40.16 28.17
N GLY A 87 -14.95 -38.85 28.35
CA GLY A 87 -14.04 -37.96 27.64
C GLY A 87 -13.25 -37.11 28.63
N PHE A 88 -12.54 -36.10 28.12
CA PHE A 88 -11.77 -35.19 28.93
C PHE A 88 -12.11 -33.74 28.61
N ILE A 89 -12.34 -32.95 29.65
CA ILE A 89 -12.38 -31.48 29.56
C ILE A 89 -10.96 -30.97 29.82
N GLY A 90 -10.45 -30.13 28.92
CA GLY A 90 -9.11 -29.58 29.03
C GLY A 90 -7.97 -30.61 28.95
N GLY A 91 -8.27 -31.88 28.64
CA GLY A 91 -7.29 -32.98 28.61
C GLY A 91 -6.86 -33.49 29.99
N GLU A 92 -7.46 -33.00 31.07
CA GLU A 92 -7.08 -33.35 32.45
C GLU A 92 -8.27 -33.89 33.25
N GLU A 93 -9.46 -33.32 33.07
CA GLU A 93 -10.64 -33.68 33.86
C GLU A 93 -11.50 -34.71 33.14
N GLU A 94 -11.55 -35.92 33.69
CA GLU A 94 -12.42 -37.00 33.19
C GLU A 94 -13.89 -36.60 33.34
N THR A 95 -14.66 -36.72 32.27
CA THR A 95 -16.09 -36.39 32.26
C THR A 95 -16.88 -37.55 31.65
N PRO A 96 -17.83 -38.16 32.38
CA PRO A 96 -18.62 -39.27 31.86
C PRO A 96 -19.53 -38.79 30.75
N LEU A 97 -19.52 -39.51 29.62
CA LEU A 97 -20.40 -39.29 28.47
C LEU A 97 -21.73 -40.03 28.68
N ALA A 98 -21.63 -41.33 28.96
CA ALA A 98 -22.79 -42.19 29.21
C ALA A 98 -22.38 -43.49 29.91
N THR A 99 -23.31 -44.04 30.69
CA THR A 99 -23.23 -45.41 31.20
C THR A 99 -24.29 -46.24 30.47
N LEU A 100 -23.86 -47.32 29.81
CA LEU A 100 -24.71 -48.21 29.02
C LEU A 100 -24.88 -49.54 29.76
N ASP A 101 -26.10 -49.83 30.19
CA ASP A 101 -26.45 -51.12 30.80
C ASP A 101 -26.83 -52.12 29.70
N VAL A 102 -25.83 -52.84 29.19
CA VAL A 102 -25.98 -53.70 28.00
C VAL A 102 -26.76 -54.97 28.31
N MET A 103 -26.44 -55.62 29.42
CA MET A 103 -27.08 -56.88 29.81
C MET A 103 -26.99 -57.11 31.33
N GLU A 104 -28.06 -57.59 31.93
CA GLU A 104 -28.09 -57.98 33.34
C GLU A 104 -28.81 -59.32 33.49
N ASN A 105 -28.25 -60.21 34.31
CA ASN A 105 -28.84 -61.48 34.72
C ASN A 105 -29.45 -62.33 33.58
N ARG A 106 -28.75 -62.46 32.46
CA ARG A 106 -29.23 -63.16 31.26
C ARG A 106 -28.42 -64.41 30.93
N THR A 107 -29.11 -65.50 30.59
CA THR A 107 -28.49 -66.69 30.01
C THR A 107 -28.39 -66.56 28.49
N LEU A 108 -27.20 -66.79 27.94
CA LEU A 108 -26.97 -66.72 26.50
C LEU A 108 -27.19 -68.09 25.85
N ALA A 109 -27.86 -68.11 24.69
CA ALA A 109 -28.01 -69.32 23.90
C ALA A 109 -26.68 -69.64 23.20
N PHE A 110 -26.27 -70.92 23.21
CA PHE A 110 -25.06 -71.36 22.51
C PHE A 110 -25.13 -71.03 21.02
N ASN A 111 -24.04 -70.49 20.46
CA ASN A 111 -23.91 -70.10 19.05
C ASN A 111 -24.94 -69.03 18.63
N SER A 112 -25.20 -68.07 19.51
CA SER A 112 -26.05 -66.92 19.23
C SER A 112 -25.28 -65.60 19.37
N THR A 113 -25.61 -64.65 18.50
CA THR A 113 -25.07 -63.29 18.53
C THR A 113 -26.16 -62.32 18.96
N SER A 114 -25.85 -61.44 19.90
CA SER A 114 -26.68 -60.30 20.30
C SER A 114 -26.02 -59.00 19.85
N GLU A 115 -26.81 -58.06 19.35
CA GLU A 115 -26.36 -56.72 18.94
C GLU A 115 -27.10 -55.67 19.75
N TYR A 116 -26.36 -54.69 20.26
CA TYR A 116 -26.91 -53.55 21.00
C TYR A 116 -26.37 -52.26 20.43
N ASN A 117 -27.28 -51.39 19.98
CA ASN A 117 -26.95 -50.11 19.37
C ASN A 117 -27.37 -48.97 20.30
N TYR A 118 -26.43 -48.10 20.61
CA TYR A 118 -26.62 -46.94 21.48
C TYR A 118 -26.23 -45.66 20.75
N THR A 119 -26.94 -44.58 21.04
CA THR A 119 -26.58 -43.23 20.59
C THR A 119 -26.20 -42.42 21.82
N LEU A 120 -24.97 -41.89 21.81
CA LEU A 120 -24.41 -41.10 22.89
C LEU A 120 -24.27 -39.67 22.40
N THR A 121 -24.63 -38.70 23.23
CA THR A 121 -24.43 -37.28 22.95
C THR A 121 -23.14 -36.82 23.61
N VAL A 122 -22.25 -36.21 22.82
CA VAL A 122 -20.99 -35.67 23.32
C VAL A 122 -21.24 -34.27 23.89
N PRO A 123 -20.85 -33.98 25.14
CA PRO A 123 -20.91 -32.64 25.71
C PRO A 123 -20.13 -31.60 24.88
N ASP A 124 -20.54 -30.33 24.95
CA ASP A 124 -19.97 -29.23 24.16
C ASP A 124 -18.50 -28.89 24.53
N ASP A 125 -18.06 -29.32 25.70
CA ASP A 125 -16.76 -29.05 26.32
C ASP A 125 -15.79 -30.24 26.26
N VAL A 126 -16.20 -31.36 25.67
CA VAL A 126 -15.35 -32.53 25.43
C VAL A 126 -14.75 -32.44 24.04
N TRP A 127 -13.42 -32.59 23.95
CA TRP A 127 -12.70 -32.74 22.68
C TRP A 127 -11.49 -33.68 22.86
N GLY A 128 -10.99 -34.24 21.76
CA GLY A 128 -9.91 -35.21 21.76
C GLY A 128 -10.39 -36.66 21.77
N ALA A 129 -9.53 -37.58 22.20
CA ALA A 129 -9.89 -38.99 22.28
C ALA A 129 -10.84 -39.23 23.46
N THR A 130 -11.92 -39.96 23.19
CA THR A 130 -12.79 -40.53 24.23
C THR A 130 -12.42 -41.98 24.47
N PHE A 131 -12.81 -42.48 25.63
CA PHE A 131 -12.49 -43.81 26.10
C PHE A 131 -13.75 -44.48 26.62
N ALA A 132 -13.69 -45.79 26.74
CA ALA A 132 -14.71 -46.58 27.38
C ALA A 132 -14.06 -47.63 28.26
N ASP A 133 -14.64 -47.80 29.46
CA ASP A 133 -14.40 -48.95 30.31
C ASP A 133 -15.58 -49.89 30.17
N LEU A 134 -15.30 -51.15 29.88
CA LEU A 134 -16.29 -52.22 29.88
C LEU A 134 -16.15 -52.96 31.21
N HIS A 135 -17.25 -53.38 31.81
CA HIS A 135 -17.22 -54.28 32.96
C HIS A 135 -18.16 -55.46 32.70
N LEU A 136 -17.57 -56.65 32.60
CA LEU A 136 -18.27 -57.89 32.28
C LEU A 136 -18.06 -58.91 33.39
N LYS A 137 -19.16 -59.36 33.98
CA LYS A 137 -19.19 -60.42 34.98
C LYS A 137 -20.14 -61.54 34.54
N TYR A 138 -19.62 -62.76 34.41
CA TYR A 138 -20.38 -63.88 33.87
C TYR A 138 -19.91 -65.23 34.41
N PHE A 139 -20.77 -66.24 34.25
CA PHE A 139 -20.52 -67.60 34.67
C PHE A 139 -20.61 -68.54 33.47
N ILE A 140 -19.76 -69.57 33.47
CA ILE A 140 -19.92 -70.75 32.63
C ILE A 140 -20.15 -71.93 33.56
N TYR A 141 -21.38 -72.46 33.58
CA TYR A 141 -21.83 -73.40 34.61
C TYR A 141 -21.61 -72.82 36.02
N SER A 142 -20.58 -73.29 36.73
CA SER A 142 -20.24 -72.87 38.09
C SER A 142 -18.97 -72.03 38.19
N SER A 143 -18.27 -71.81 37.07
CA SER A 143 -17.03 -71.03 37.02
C SER A 143 -17.34 -69.57 36.75
N GLU A 144 -16.80 -68.67 37.57
CA GLU A 144 -16.95 -67.23 37.47
C GLU A 144 -15.81 -66.60 36.66
N PHE A 145 -16.14 -65.60 35.85
CA PHE A 145 -15.22 -64.82 35.04
C PHE A 145 -15.59 -63.34 35.14
N GLU A 146 -14.57 -62.50 35.27
CA GLU A 146 -14.68 -61.04 35.36
C GLU A 146 -13.67 -60.43 34.38
N TYR A 147 -14.08 -59.38 33.67
CA TYR A 147 -13.29 -58.79 32.60
C TYR A 147 -13.58 -57.30 32.41
N ASP A 148 -12.58 -56.47 32.72
CA ASP A 148 -12.72 -55.02 32.77
C ASP A 148 -11.70 -54.27 31.90
N PRO A 149 -11.83 -54.28 30.55
CA PRO A 149 -10.92 -53.57 29.67
C PRO A 149 -11.26 -52.07 29.55
N SER A 150 -10.21 -51.25 29.40
CA SER A 150 -10.28 -49.85 28.97
C SER A 150 -9.76 -49.71 27.53
N PHE A 151 -10.46 -48.96 26.68
CA PHE A 151 -10.06 -48.74 25.27
C PHE A 151 -10.51 -47.38 24.75
N SER A 152 -9.87 -46.90 23.67
CA SER A 152 -10.28 -45.67 22.98
C SER A 152 -11.54 -45.90 22.15
N LEU A 153 -12.51 -44.98 22.17
CA LEU A 153 -13.83 -45.17 21.55
C LEU A 153 -14.07 -44.27 20.33
N THR A 154 -13.81 -42.96 20.41
CA THR A 154 -13.94 -42.04 19.27
C THR A 154 -12.98 -40.84 19.39
N ILE A 155 -12.85 -40.07 18.32
CA ILE A 155 -12.16 -38.78 18.32
C ILE A 155 -13.19 -37.66 18.18
N VAL A 156 -13.23 -36.76 19.15
CA VAL A 156 -14.05 -35.55 19.12
C VAL A 156 -13.19 -34.38 18.65
N ARG A 157 -13.57 -33.74 17.53
CA ARG A 157 -12.81 -32.61 16.97
C ARG A 157 -12.88 -31.36 17.83
N ASN A 158 -11.76 -30.66 17.95
CA ASN A 158 -11.75 -29.35 18.59
C ASN A 158 -12.09 -28.24 17.57
N ILE A 159 -13.39 -28.12 17.26
CA ILE A 159 -13.90 -27.13 16.30
C ILE A 159 -13.62 -25.67 16.72
N TYR A 160 -13.56 -25.41 18.02
CA TYR A 160 -13.23 -24.08 18.56
C TYR A 160 -11.78 -23.70 18.26
N TYR A 161 -10.83 -24.62 18.44
CA TYR A 161 -9.43 -24.40 18.11
C TYR A 161 -9.21 -24.23 16.62
N GLU A 162 -9.90 -25.02 15.80
CA GLU A 162 -9.83 -24.88 14.33
C GLU A 162 -10.33 -23.51 13.87
N GLN A 163 -11.48 -23.06 14.39
CA GLN A 163 -12.02 -21.74 14.09
C GLN A 163 -11.10 -20.62 14.56
N LEU A 164 -10.57 -20.71 15.80
CA LEU A 164 -9.62 -19.74 16.33
C LEU A 164 -8.35 -19.65 15.46
N LYS A 165 -7.84 -20.79 14.98
CA LYS A 165 -6.69 -20.84 14.09
C LYS A 165 -6.97 -20.17 12.75
N GLU A 166 -8.16 -20.36 12.20
CA GLU A 166 -8.60 -19.67 10.98
C GLU A 166 -8.68 -18.16 11.19
N ASP A 167 -9.34 -17.72 12.27
CA ASP A 167 -9.45 -16.30 12.63
C ASP A 167 -8.07 -15.64 12.83
N PHE A 168 -7.14 -16.34 13.50
CA PHE A 168 -5.77 -15.87 13.66
C PHE A 168 -5.06 -15.70 12.32
N ASN A 169 -5.19 -16.67 11.40
CA ASN A 169 -4.59 -16.59 10.08
C ASN A 169 -5.15 -15.43 9.25
N ASN A 170 -6.46 -15.18 9.36
CA ASN A 170 -7.14 -14.06 8.70
C ASN A 170 -6.66 -12.72 9.24
N LEU A 171 -6.53 -12.60 10.57
CA LEU A 171 -6.01 -11.39 11.21
C LEU A 171 -4.54 -11.14 10.81
N ASN A 172 -3.71 -12.17 10.83
CA ASN A 172 -2.30 -12.07 10.44
C ASN A 172 -2.15 -11.63 8.98
N SER A 173 -2.97 -12.17 8.08
CA SER A 173 -2.99 -11.77 6.67
C SER A 173 -3.37 -10.29 6.50
N SER A 174 -4.37 -9.84 7.27
CA SER A 174 -4.80 -8.43 7.28
C SER A 174 -3.70 -7.51 7.81
N PHE A 175 -2.99 -7.93 8.86
CA PHE A 175 -1.85 -7.19 9.42
C PHE A 175 -0.71 -7.05 8.40
N ILE A 176 -0.35 -8.13 7.71
CA ILE A 176 0.68 -8.11 6.65
C ILE A 176 0.29 -7.12 5.54
N HIS A 177 -0.98 -7.13 5.12
CA HIS A 177 -1.48 -6.21 4.09
C HIS A 177 -1.42 -4.74 4.53
N LEU A 178 -1.82 -4.44 5.76
CA LEU A 178 -1.77 -3.10 6.33
C LEU A 178 -0.31 -2.60 6.42
N ASN A 179 0.60 -3.46 6.90
CA ASN A 179 2.02 -3.12 7.00
C ASN A 179 2.65 -2.81 5.63
N SER A 180 2.30 -3.59 4.59
CA SER A 180 2.73 -3.30 3.21
C SER A 180 2.22 -1.95 2.72
N THR A 181 0.95 -1.63 2.99
CA THR A 181 0.35 -0.34 2.63
C THR A 181 1.03 0.83 3.35
N TYR A 182 1.38 0.65 4.62
CA TYR A 182 2.15 1.64 5.38
C TYR A 182 3.49 1.96 4.71
N TRP A 183 4.27 0.94 4.35
CA TRP A 183 5.57 1.15 3.71
C TRP A 183 5.47 1.80 2.32
N GLN A 184 4.41 1.50 1.57
CA GLN A 184 4.13 2.19 0.30
C GLN A 184 3.81 3.67 0.49
N LEU A 185 3.02 4.02 1.51
CA LEU A 185 2.71 5.41 1.85
C LEU A 185 3.95 6.17 2.31
N ASP A 186 4.79 5.56 3.14
CA ASP A 186 6.05 6.16 3.61
C ASP A 186 7.03 6.46 2.46
N ALA A 187 7.16 5.52 1.51
CA ALA A 187 7.96 5.71 0.31
C ALA A 187 7.41 6.86 -0.56
N ASN A 188 6.09 6.93 -0.77
CA ASN A 188 5.45 8.02 -1.52
C ASN A 188 5.66 9.38 -0.84
N TYR A 189 5.51 9.43 0.49
CA TYR A 189 5.75 10.64 1.26
C TYR A 189 7.20 11.14 1.11
N SER A 190 8.17 10.22 1.19
CA SER A 190 9.59 10.54 1.01
C SER A 190 9.90 11.07 -0.40
N GLN A 191 9.27 10.51 -1.43
CA GLN A 191 9.37 11.01 -2.81
C GLN A 191 8.78 12.42 -2.93
N LEU A 192 7.60 12.66 -2.37
CA LEU A 192 6.94 13.97 -2.42
C LEU A 192 7.77 15.05 -1.73
N SER A 193 8.35 14.73 -0.57
CA SER A 193 9.25 15.63 0.17
C SER A 193 10.49 16.01 -0.66
N THR A 194 11.05 15.04 -1.38
CA THR A 194 12.18 15.27 -2.29
C THR A 194 11.77 16.20 -3.45
N SER A 195 10.64 15.94 -4.10
CA SER A 195 10.14 16.79 -5.18
C SER A 195 9.84 18.21 -4.73
N TYR A 196 9.28 18.38 -3.53
CA TYR A 196 9.06 19.70 -2.93
C TYR A 196 10.37 20.47 -2.75
N SER A 197 11.41 19.80 -2.22
CA SER A 197 12.73 20.41 -2.03
C SER A 197 13.37 20.82 -3.36
N GLN A 198 13.25 19.98 -4.39
CA GLN A 198 13.72 20.31 -5.74
C GLN A 198 13.00 21.54 -6.32
N LEU A 199 11.67 21.60 -6.20
CA LEU A 199 10.89 22.74 -6.68
C LEU A 199 11.31 24.04 -5.99
N ASN A 200 11.53 23.99 -4.67
CA ASN A 200 11.98 25.14 -3.90
C ASN A 200 13.36 25.64 -4.35
N ASN A 201 14.29 24.72 -4.65
CA ASN A 201 15.61 25.08 -5.19
C ASN A 201 15.48 25.75 -6.57
N THR A 202 14.68 25.18 -7.48
CA THR A 202 14.43 25.79 -8.80
C THR A 202 13.81 27.17 -8.68
N TYR A 203 12.88 27.37 -7.74
CA TYR A 203 12.30 28.68 -7.48
C TYR A 203 13.37 29.69 -7.03
N SER A 204 14.25 29.29 -6.12
CA SER A 204 15.35 30.14 -5.63
C SER A 204 16.31 30.52 -6.76
N GLU A 205 16.67 29.57 -7.64
CA GLU A 205 17.51 29.81 -8.81
C GLU A 205 16.86 30.82 -9.77
N LEU A 206 15.58 30.61 -10.11
CA LEU A 206 14.84 31.51 -11.00
C LEU A 206 14.77 32.94 -10.44
N ASN A 207 14.53 33.07 -9.13
CA ASN A 207 14.51 34.37 -8.46
C ASN A 207 15.88 35.06 -8.52
N SER A 208 16.98 34.31 -8.35
CA SER A 208 18.34 34.85 -8.52
C SER A 208 18.58 35.35 -9.94
N THR A 209 18.21 34.56 -10.95
CA THR A 209 18.32 34.97 -12.37
C THR A 209 17.50 36.21 -12.67
N TYR A 210 16.30 36.33 -12.11
CA TYR A 210 15.46 37.53 -12.25
C TYR A 210 16.19 38.78 -11.75
N TRP A 211 16.78 38.73 -10.55
CA TRP A 211 17.51 39.87 -9.99
C TRP A 211 18.77 40.22 -10.79
N GLN A 212 19.49 39.22 -11.30
CA GLN A 212 20.63 39.44 -12.20
C GLN A 212 20.20 40.18 -13.47
N LEU A 213 19.13 39.71 -14.13
CA LEU A 213 18.62 40.32 -15.35
C LEU A 213 18.16 41.76 -15.11
N ASN A 214 17.47 42.00 -14.00
CA ASN A 214 17.03 43.34 -13.61
C ASN A 214 18.24 44.28 -13.38
N GLY A 215 19.31 43.78 -12.76
CA GLY A 215 20.58 44.49 -12.62
C GLY A 215 21.21 44.86 -13.97
N SER A 216 21.30 43.90 -14.89
CA SER A 216 21.82 44.14 -16.24
C SER A 216 20.97 45.15 -17.02
N PHE A 217 19.65 45.10 -16.89
CA PHE A 217 18.74 46.07 -17.51
C PHE A 217 18.99 47.48 -16.97
N SER A 218 19.16 47.63 -15.65
CA SER A 218 19.48 48.93 -15.05
C SER A 218 20.81 49.48 -15.54
N GLN A 219 21.84 48.63 -15.69
CA GLN A 219 23.14 49.05 -16.22
C GLN A 219 23.03 49.52 -17.68
N LEU A 220 22.33 48.75 -18.53
CA LEU A 220 22.10 49.11 -19.93
C LEU A 220 21.37 50.46 -20.06
N ASN A 221 20.36 50.68 -19.22
CA ASN A 221 19.62 51.94 -19.19
C ASN A 221 20.52 53.12 -18.80
N SER A 222 21.39 52.96 -17.80
CA SER A 222 22.38 53.99 -17.44
C SER A 222 23.34 54.30 -18.59
N SER A 223 23.90 53.28 -19.24
CA SER A 223 24.79 53.47 -20.40
C SER A 223 24.08 54.17 -21.57
N TYR A 224 22.80 53.89 -21.79
CA TYR A 224 22.00 54.60 -22.79
C TYR A 224 21.91 56.10 -22.49
N TRP A 225 21.62 56.48 -21.25
CA TRP A 225 21.53 57.88 -20.85
C TRP A 225 22.87 58.61 -20.94
N GLU A 226 23.96 57.94 -20.58
CA GLU A 226 25.31 58.48 -20.75
C GLU A 226 25.65 58.72 -22.22
N LEU A 227 25.39 57.73 -23.09
CA LEU A 227 25.60 57.86 -24.53
C LEU A 227 24.74 59.00 -25.12
N LYS A 228 23.49 59.13 -24.69
CA LYS A 228 22.62 60.23 -25.12
C LYS A 228 23.20 61.59 -24.71
N GLY A 229 23.69 61.73 -23.48
CA GLY A 229 24.32 62.96 -23.00
C GLY A 229 25.58 63.33 -23.80
N THR A 230 26.46 62.35 -24.07
CA THR A 230 27.66 62.58 -24.90
C THR A 230 27.31 63.00 -26.32
N TYR A 231 26.28 62.40 -26.92
CA TYR A 231 25.76 62.78 -28.23
C TYR A 231 25.27 64.23 -28.25
N GLU A 232 24.50 64.65 -27.24
CA GLU A 232 24.00 66.03 -27.11
C GLU A 232 25.16 67.04 -27.00
N GLN A 233 26.19 66.74 -26.21
CA GLN A 233 27.40 67.56 -26.09
C GLN A 233 28.19 67.67 -27.41
N LEU A 234 28.35 66.55 -28.12
CA LEU A 234 29.01 66.54 -29.42
C LEU A 234 28.25 67.40 -30.43
N ASN A 235 26.92 67.30 -30.44
CA ASN A 235 26.06 68.10 -31.31
C ASN A 235 26.18 69.61 -31.01
N GLN A 236 26.19 70.01 -29.73
CA GLN A 236 26.43 71.41 -29.35
C GLN A 236 27.81 71.91 -29.82
N THR A 237 28.84 71.09 -29.64
CA THR A 237 30.21 71.40 -30.07
C THR A 237 30.27 71.59 -31.59
N TYR A 238 29.62 70.71 -32.35
CA TYR A 238 29.52 70.81 -33.81
C TYR A 238 28.88 72.13 -34.24
N TRP A 239 27.75 72.51 -33.65
CA TRP A 239 27.09 73.78 -33.97
C TRP A 239 27.92 75.00 -33.59
N GLY A 240 28.62 74.96 -32.45
CA GLY A 240 29.55 76.02 -32.05
C GLY A 240 30.72 76.19 -33.03
N LEU A 241 31.34 75.08 -33.46
CA LEU A 241 32.39 75.08 -34.49
C LEU A 241 31.88 75.65 -35.82
N LYS A 242 30.65 75.28 -36.22
CA LYS A 242 30.03 75.77 -37.45
C LYS A 242 29.81 77.28 -37.43
N LEU A 243 29.35 77.83 -36.32
CA LEU A 243 29.18 79.28 -36.13
C LEU A 243 30.53 80.02 -36.18
N ASN A 244 31.53 79.51 -35.45
CA ASN A 244 32.86 80.11 -35.47
C ASN A 244 33.48 80.09 -36.88
N TYR A 245 33.31 79.00 -37.62
CA TYR A 245 33.75 78.91 -39.02
C TYR A 245 33.08 79.97 -39.91
N THR A 246 31.76 80.18 -39.77
CA THR A 246 31.05 81.23 -40.54
C THR A 246 31.51 82.64 -40.16
N ASP A 247 31.78 82.90 -38.88
CA ASP A 247 32.28 84.20 -38.41
C ASP A 247 33.70 84.48 -38.92
N LEU A 248 34.57 83.47 -38.94
CA LEU A 248 35.91 83.57 -39.51
C LEU A 248 35.86 83.88 -41.01
N GLN A 249 34.96 83.23 -41.74
CA GLN A 249 34.76 83.47 -43.17
C GLN A 249 34.30 84.90 -43.44
N GLY A 250 33.37 85.43 -42.63
CA GLY A 250 32.97 86.83 -42.68
C GLY A 250 34.14 87.77 -42.43
N SER A 251 34.91 87.53 -41.36
CA SER A 251 36.08 88.35 -40.99
C SER A 251 37.16 88.38 -42.09
N VAL A 252 37.44 87.24 -42.73
CA VAL A 252 38.38 87.17 -43.87
C VAL A 252 37.88 88.00 -45.05
N THR A 253 36.58 87.96 -45.32
CA THR A 253 35.95 88.75 -46.38
C THR A 253 36.05 90.25 -46.11
N ASP A 254 35.81 90.67 -44.87
CA ASP A 254 35.96 92.07 -44.44
C ASP A 254 37.40 92.55 -44.52
N LEU A 255 38.36 91.69 -44.14
CA LEU A 255 39.78 92.01 -44.25
C LEU A 255 40.22 92.17 -45.71
N ASP A 256 39.71 91.31 -46.61
CA ASP A 256 39.95 91.43 -48.05
C ASP A 256 39.36 92.73 -48.62
N ASN A 257 38.12 93.05 -48.27
CA ASN A 257 37.48 94.32 -48.65
C ASN A 257 38.26 95.53 -48.14
N THR A 258 38.72 95.50 -46.89
CA THR A 258 39.53 96.57 -46.28
C THR A 258 40.87 96.74 -47.01
N ARG A 259 41.56 95.63 -47.32
CA ARG A 259 42.81 95.66 -48.10
C ARG A 259 42.61 96.26 -49.48
N ARG A 260 41.52 95.91 -50.17
CA ARG A 260 41.15 96.49 -51.48
C ARG A 260 40.86 97.98 -51.38
N LEU A 261 40.11 98.42 -50.38
CA LEU A 261 39.83 99.84 -50.13
C LEU A 261 41.10 100.64 -49.83
N ALA A 262 41.99 100.11 -48.99
CA ALA A 262 43.27 100.73 -48.67
C ALA A 262 44.15 100.88 -49.93
N ALA A 263 44.18 99.87 -50.80
CA ALA A 263 44.89 99.96 -52.08
C ALA A 263 44.30 101.05 -52.98
N VAL A 264 42.97 101.15 -53.09
CA VAL A 264 42.29 102.22 -53.85
C VAL A 264 42.59 103.61 -53.27
N LEU A 265 42.55 103.77 -51.94
CA LEU A 265 42.89 105.02 -51.27
C LEU A 265 44.36 105.41 -51.48
N GLY A 266 45.28 104.44 -51.42
CA GLY A 266 46.69 104.65 -51.75
C GLY A 266 46.87 105.15 -53.19
N VAL A 267 46.24 104.51 -54.16
CA VAL A 267 46.30 104.93 -55.58
C VAL A 267 45.72 106.34 -55.77
N THR A 268 44.52 106.59 -55.23
CA THR A 268 43.83 107.89 -55.40
C THR A 268 44.56 109.04 -54.72
N SER A 269 45.15 108.83 -53.54
CA SER A 269 45.96 109.85 -52.86
C SER A 269 47.23 110.18 -53.64
N VAL A 270 47.92 109.19 -54.21
CA VAL A 270 49.06 109.43 -55.12
C VAL A 270 48.61 110.25 -56.33
N PHE A 271 47.50 109.90 -56.98
CA PHE A 271 46.92 110.70 -58.06
C PHE A 271 46.62 112.14 -57.62
N PHE A 272 46.01 112.32 -56.44
CA PHE A 272 45.67 113.64 -55.91
C PHE A 272 46.91 114.51 -55.67
N VAL A 273 47.97 113.93 -55.10
CA VAL A 273 49.26 114.61 -54.90
C VAL A 273 49.87 115.02 -56.24
N VAL A 274 49.93 114.11 -57.22
CA VAL A 274 50.43 114.41 -58.57
C VAL A 274 49.64 115.55 -59.22
N THR A 275 48.30 115.50 -59.13
CA THR A 275 47.43 116.52 -59.72
C THR A 275 47.58 117.87 -59.03
N THR A 276 47.73 117.88 -57.70
CA THR A 276 47.96 119.11 -56.93
C THR A 276 49.31 119.72 -57.26
N ILE A 277 50.38 118.91 -57.33
CA ILE A 277 51.71 119.37 -57.78
C ILE A 277 51.62 119.96 -59.19
N TYR A 278 50.92 119.27 -60.11
CA TYR A 278 50.70 119.73 -61.47
C TYR A 278 49.97 121.08 -61.52
N LEU A 279 48.94 121.28 -60.68
CA LEU A 279 48.21 122.55 -60.59
C LEU A 279 49.08 123.67 -59.99
N VAL A 280 49.87 123.39 -58.95
CA VAL A 280 50.74 124.39 -58.31
C VAL A 280 51.90 124.81 -59.21
N THR A 281 52.46 123.91 -60.02
CA THR A 281 53.48 124.29 -61.01
C THR A 281 52.91 125.03 -62.22
N ARG A 282 51.59 124.98 -62.45
CA ARG A 282 50.94 125.68 -63.56
C ARG A 282 50.56 127.11 -63.16
N ARG A 283 51.47 128.08 -63.42
CA ARG A 283 51.14 129.51 -63.28
C ARG A 283 50.03 129.92 -64.27
N PRO A 284 49.02 130.70 -63.85
CA PRO A 284 47.91 131.13 -64.71
C PRO A 284 48.39 132.14 -65.77
N LYS A 285 47.96 131.96 -67.03
CA LYS A 285 48.03 132.98 -68.07
C LYS A 285 46.85 133.93 -67.88
N GLU A 286 47.12 135.23 -67.78
CA GLU A 286 46.10 136.28 -67.72
C GLU A 286 45.35 136.43 -69.06
N PRO A 287 44.07 136.84 -69.05
CA PRO A 287 43.28 137.03 -70.25
C PRO A 287 43.25 138.50 -70.72
N TRP A 288 44.21 138.92 -71.55
CA TRP A 288 44.04 139.79 -72.75
C TRP A 288 45.23 139.51 -73.67
#